data_AF-A0A534BV61-F1
#
_entry.id   AF-A0A534BV61-F1
#
_cell.length_a   1.000
_cell.length_b   1.000
_cell.length_c   1.000
_cell.angle_alpha   90.00
_cell.angle_beta   90.00
_cell.angle_gamma   90.00
#
_symmetry.space_group_name_H-M   'P 1'
#
loop_
_entity.id
_entity.type
_entity.pdbx_description
1 polymer ?
#
loop_
_entity_poly.entity_id
_entity_poly.type
_entity_poly.pdbx_seq_one_letter_code
_entity_poly.pdbx_strand_id
1 'polypeptide(L)'
;MRDQPAATASFPSPQRIRVRWRIFLFLFGFGFIAYVQQRSLTVASYRMMPDLGLTQMQIGWLETALLVGYTALQFPGGVLGQRLGARLTFVVIGLIAFLCCMVTPLAPILLQGAALFAGLLAVQLLLGASQAPIFPVSSGVFEAWFTPDRWPLVQGLQSMGLGLGASLTPPLIAWLMTAFDWRRALAWTTLPALLLIAWWAWYGRNSPSEHPAVSAEELAELGAEPPEPADSGISWPRMWALMRNRDVLALTGSYVCMNYVYYLLANWCFLYLVQERHFTVL
;
A
#
# COMPACT_ATOMS: atom_id res chain seq x y z
N MET A 1 28.90 59.87 -21.45
CA MET A 1 27.98 59.23 -20.49
C MET A 1 27.05 58.34 -21.28
N ARG A 2 27.24 57.01 -21.21
CA ARG A 2 26.35 56.01 -21.83
C ARG A 2 25.73 55.23 -20.67
N ASP A 3 24.43 55.35 -20.52
CA ASP A 3 23.64 54.62 -19.52
C ASP A 3 23.68 53.12 -19.83
N GLN A 4 24.22 52.34 -18.90
CA GLN A 4 24.03 50.88 -18.89
C GLN A 4 22.70 50.58 -18.17
N PRO A 5 21.79 49.81 -18.78
CA PRO A 5 20.59 49.38 -18.07
C PRO A 5 20.98 48.42 -16.95
N ALA A 6 20.52 48.73 -15.74
CA ALA A 6 20.71 47.93 -14.55
C ALA A 6 20.20 46.50 -14.75
N ALA A 7 21.04 45.52 -14.47
CA ALA A 7 20.67 44.11 -14.47
C ALA A 7 19.56 43.88 -13.43
N THR A 8 18.34 43.66 -13.89
CA THR A 8 17.23 43.22 -13.05
C THR A 8 17.56 41.83 -12.53
N ALA A 9 17.90 41.73 -11.24
CA ALA A 9 18.03 40.47 -10.54
C ALA A 9 16.69 39.72 -10.62
N SER A 10 16.65 38.63 -11.39
CA SER A 10 15.50 37.73 -11.43
C SER A 10 15.44 36.99 -10.10
N PHE A 11 14.41 37.26 -9.29
CA PHE A 11 14.11 36.42 -8.13
C PHE A 11 13.87 34.98 -8.61
N PRO A 12 14.46 33.96 -7.97
CA PRO A 12 14.15 32.58 -8.29
C PRO A 12 12.65 32.39 -8.13
N SER A 13 11.99 31.93 -9.19
CA SER A 13 10.58 31.60 -9.15
C SER A 13 10.35 30.57 -8.02
N PRO A 14 9.25 30.68 -7.26
CA PRO A 14 8.97 29.72 -6.20
C PRO A 14 9.01 28.32 -6.81
N GLN A 15 9.93 27.47 -6.32
CA GLN A 15 10.11 26.11 -6.82
C GLN A 15 8.78 25.37 -6.66
N ARG A 16 8.03 25.26 -7.75
CA ARG A 16 6.77 24.53 -7.77
C ARG A 16 7.10 23.08 -7.42
N ILE A 17 6.34 22.49 -6.49
CA ILE A 17 6.46 21.07 -6.16
C ILE A 17 6.32 20.28 -7.47
N ARG A 18 7.40 19.59 -7.84
CA ARG A 18 7.47 18.78 -9.06
C ARG A 18 6.40 17.68 -9.03
N VAL A 19 5.86 17.32 -10.20
CA VAL A 19 4.71 16.42 -10.27
C VAL A 19 5.04 15.05 -9.70
N ARG A 20 6.26 14.55 -9.91
CA ARG A 20 6.71 13.26 -9.36
C ARG A 20 6.53 13.14 -7.84
N TRP A 21 6.69 14.23 -7.08
CA TRP A 21 6.50 14.23 -5.63
C TRP A 21 5.03 14.19 -5.21
N ARG A 22 4.12 14.69 -6.05
CA ARG A 22 2.67 14.53 -5.84
C ARG A 22 2.23 13.09 -6.12
N ILE A 23 2.77 12.48 -7.17
CA ILE A 23 2.58 11.05 -7.47
C ILE A 23 3.10 10.21 -6.31
N PHE A 24 4.29 10.51 -5.80
CA PHE A 24 4.83 9.85 -4.61
C PHE A 24 3.94 10.04 -3.38
N LEU A 25 3.45 11.26 -3.12
CA LEU A 25 2.57 11.53 -1.97
C LEU A 25 1.28 10.68 -2.03
N PHE A 26 0.74 10.44 -3.23
CA PHE A 26 -0.34 9.48 -3.40
C PHE A 26 0.08 8.07 -2.99
N LEU A 27 1.17 7.54 -3.52
CA LEU A 27 1.63 6.18 -3.22
C LEU A 27 1.93 6.00 -1.72
N PHE A 28 2.56 7.00 -1.11
CA PHE A 28 2.79 7.06 0.33
C PHE A 28 1.46 7.00 1.11
N GLY A 29 0.50 7.86 0.76
CA GLY A 29 -0.83 7.87 1.37
C GLY A 29 -1.61 6.58 1.14
N PHE A 30 -1.45 5.97 -0.03
CA PHE A 30 -2.10 4.72 -0.39
C PHE A 30 -1.57 3.57 0.46
N GLY A 31 -0.25 3.45 0.59
CA GLY A 31 0.38 2.47 1.47
C GLY A 31 0.03 2.69 2.95
N PHE A 32 0.00 3.95 3.39
CA PHE A 32 -0.47 4.31 4.73
C PHE A 32 -1.89 3.79 4.98
N ILE A 33 -2.84 4.14 4.10
CA ILE A 33 -4.25 3.72 4.24
C ILE A 33 -4.38 2.20 4.14
N ALA A 34 -3.65 1.54 3.24
CA ALA A 34 -3.71 0.08 3.09
C ALA A 34 -3.35 -0.62 4.40
N TYR A 35 -2.33 -0.14 5.12
CA TYR A 35 -1.95 -0.68 6.42
C TYR A 35 -2.93 -0.29 7.53
N VAL A 36 -3.54 0.90 7.44
CA VAL A 36 -4.66 1.24 8.33
C VAL A 36 -5.80 0.23 8.18
N GLN A 37 -6.20 -0.09 6.95
CA GLN A 37 -7.24 -1.08 6.66
C GLN A 37 -6.87 -2.47 7.19
N GLN A 38 -5.62 -2.89 6.98
CA GLN A 38 -5.11 -4.18 7.43
C GLN A 38 -5.20 -4.35 8.96
N ARG A 39 -4.84 -3.30 9.71
CA ARG A 39 -4.83 -3.33 11.18
C ARG A 39 -6.18 -2.99 11.82
N SER A 40 -7.07 -2.34 11.08
CA SER A 40 -8.35 -1.85 11.61
C SER A 40 -9.22 -2.98 12.19
N LEU A 41 -9.33 -4.12 11.49
CA LEU A 41 -10.16 -5.23 11.95
C LEU A 41 -9.60 -5.87 13.22
N THR A 42 -8.29 -6.11 13.29
CA THR A 42 -7.64 -6.67 14.50
C THR A 42 -7.84 -5.78 15.71
N VAL A 43 -7.73 -4.46 15.57
CA VAL A 43 -7.95 -3.53 16.70
C VAL A 43 -9.44 -3.49 17.09
N ALA A 44 -10.34 -3.43 16.11
CA ALA A 44 -11.79 -3.44 16.36
C ALA A 44 -12.29 -4.78 16.93
N SER A 45 -11.54 -5.88 16.72
CA SER A 45 -11.91 -7.23 17.13
C SER A 45 -12.25 -7.34 18.61
N TYR A 46 -11.60 -6.53 19.46
CA TYR A 46 -11.85 -6.48 20.90
C TYR A 46 -13.33 -6.21 21.25
N ARG A 47 -14.03 -5.35 20.49
CA ARG A 47 -15.47 -5.12 20.65
C ARG A 47 -16.33 -5.98 19.72
N MET A 48 -15.81 -6.37 18.55
CA MET A 48 -16.54 -7.23 17.61
C MET A 48 -16.79 -8.64 18.17
N MET A 49 -15.83 -9.20 18.91
CA MET A 49 -15.93 -10.55 19.47
C MET A 49 -17.16 -10.75 20.37
N PRO A 50 -17.36 -9.96 21.45
CA PRO A 50 -18.55 -10.11 22.28
C PRO A 50 -19.84 -9.74 21.54
N ASP A 51 -19.82 -8.73 20.67
CA ASP A 51 -21.02 -8.27 19.95
C ASP A 51 -21.52 -9.27 18.91
N LEU A 52 -20.62 -10.01 18.26
CA LEU A 52 -20.93 -10.94 17.17
C LEU A 52 -20.83 -12.41 17.59
N GLY A 53 -20.44 -12.70 18.84
CA GLY A 53 -20.17 -14.05 19.32
C GLY A 53 -18.99 -14.71 18.60
N LEU A 54 -18.01 -13.92 18.14
CA LEU A 54 -16.81 -14.45 17.48
C LEU A 54 -15.76 -14.88 18.49
N THR A 55 -15.16 -16.04 18.24
CA THR A 55 -14.04 -16.56 19.03
C THR A 55 -12.72 -15.93 18.59
N GLN A 56 -11.72 -15.96 19.47
CA GLN A 56 -10.36 -15.51 19.14
C GLN A 56 -9.77 -16.29 17.95
N MET A 57 -10.06 -17.59 17.86
CA MET A 57 -9.66 -18.43 16.73
C MET A 57 -10.26 -17.94 15.42
N GLN A 58 -11.52 -17.51 15.41
CA GLN A 58 -12.17 -16.96 14.22
C GLN A 58 -11.52 -15.63 13.80
N ILE A 59 -11.15 -14.76 14.73
CA ILE A 59 -10.39 -13.55 14.40
C ILE A 59 -9.04 -13.91 13.76
N GLY A 60 -8.32 -14.90 14.31
CA GLY A 60 -7.07 -15.39 13.70
C GLY A 60 -7.27 -15.93 12.27
N TRP A 61 -8.40 -16.58 11.99
CA TRP A 61 -8.75 -17.01 10.63
C TRP A 61 -9.03 -15.84 9.69
N LEU A 62 -9.65 -14.76 10.17
CA LEU A 62 -9.88 -13.54 9.38
C LEU A 62 -8.54 -12.89 8.97
N GLU A 63 -7.61 -12.77 9.91
CA GLU A 63 -6.25 -12.26 9.63
C GLU A 63 -5.50 -13.17 8.66
N THR A 64 -5.62 -14.49 8.84
CA THR A 64 -5.03 -15.48 7.95
C THR A 64 -5.60 -15.37 6.54
N ALA A 65 -6.92 -15.19 6.39
CA ALA A 65 -7.56 -15.05 5.09
C ALA A 65 -7.01 -13.85 4.31
N LEU A 66 -6.82 -12.71 4.97
CA LEU A 66 -6.16 -11.54 4.38
C LEU A 66 -4.75 -11.88 3.90
N LEU A 67 -3.94 -12.50 4.75
CA LEU A 67 -2.56 -12.86 4.42
C LEU A 67 -2.48 -13.85 3.24
N VAL A 68 -3.39 -14.84 3.20
CA VAL A 68 -3.48 -15.81 2.12
C VAL A 68 -3.83 -15.13 0.80
N GLY A 69 -4.84 -14.26 0.79
CA GLY A 69 -5.23 -13.50 -0.40
C GLY A 69 -4.11 -12.61 -0.93
N TYR A 70 -3.43 -11.91 0.00
CA TYR A 70 -2.28 -11.08 -0.32
C TYR A 70 -1.12 -11.88 -0.93
N THR A 71 -0.76 -13.00 -0.31
CA THR A 71 0.37 -13.83 -0.76
C THR A 71 0.08 -14.51 -2.10
N ALA A 72 -1.12 -15.08 -2.26
CA ALA A 72 -1.50 -15.81 -3.47
C ALA A 72 -1.57 -14.90 -4.70
N LEU A 73 -2.00 -13.64 -4.52
CA LEU A 73 -2.14 -12.69 -5.64
C LEU A 73 -0.99 -11.69 -5.78
N GLN A 74 0.07 -11.77 -4.98
CA GLN A 74 1.18 -10.82 -5.08
C GLN A 74 1.82 -10.85 -6.47
N PHE A 75 2.06 -12.06 -6.98
CA PHE A 75 2.66 -12.28 -8.28
C PHE A 75 1.66 -12.05 -9.44
N PRO A 76 0.49 -12.72 -9.49
CA PRO A 76 -0.53 -12.45 -10.52
C PRO A 76 -0.95 -10.97 -10.56
N GLY A 77 -1.08 -10.36 -9.38
CA GLY A 77 -1.44 -8.96 -9.21
C GLY A 77 -0.42 -8.00 -9.81
N GLY A 78 0.88 -8.26 -9.62
CA GLY A 78 1.94 -7.49 -10.28
C GLY A 78 1.89 -7.59 -11.80
N VAL A 79 1.70 -8.81 -12.33
CA VAL A 79 1.57 -9.06 -13.78
C VAL A 79 0.36 -8.34 -14.37
N LEU A 80 -0.80 -8.41 -13.70
CA LEU A 80 -2.00 -7.70 -14.12
C LEU A 80 -1.81 -6.19 -14.03
N GLY A 81 -1.13 -5.70 -12.99
CA GLY A 81 -0.86 -4.28 -12.81
C GLY A 81 0.02 -3.67 -13.89
N GLN A 82 1.03 -4.41 -14.36
CA GLN A 82 1.85 -3.99 -15.51
C GLN A 82 1.03 -3.91 -16.81
N ARG A 83 0.05 -4.81 -17.01
CA ARG A 83 -0.81 -4.81 -18.21
C ARG A 83 -1.89 -3.74 -18.19
N LEU A 84 -2.50 -3.49 -17.03
CA LEU A 84 -3.58 -2.51 -16.88
C LEU A 84 -3.07 -1.07 -16.75
N GLY A 85 -1.79 -0.90 -16.40
CA GLY A 85 -1.18 0.38 -16.08
C GLY A 85 -1.53 0.83 -14.65
N ALA A 86 -0.58 1.53 -14.02
CA ALA A 86 -0.68 1.94 -12.63
C ALA A 86 -1.93 2.76 -12.32
N ARG A 87 -2.37 3.62 -13.25
CA ARG A 87 -3.55 4.47 -13.05
C ARG A 87 -4.79 3.62 -12.76
N LEU A 88 -5.11 2.68 -13.66
CA LEU A 88 -6.30 1.84 -13.54
C LEU A 88 -6.17 0.88 -12.36
N THR A 89 -4.98 0.29 -12.17
CA THR A 89 -4.76 -0.68 -11.09
C THR A 89 -5.02 -0.09 -9.71
N PHE A 90 -4.45 1.08 -9.38
CA PHE A 90 -4.67 1.71 -8.07
C PHE A 90 -6.12 2.14 -7.84
N VAL A 91 -6.85 2.55 -8.88
CA VAL A 91 -8.28 2.84 -8.77
C VAL A 91 -9.06 1.57 -8.46
N VAL A 92 -8.86 0.51 -9.24
CA VAL A 92 -9.61 -0.75 -9.07
C VAL A 92 -9.32 -1.39 -7.71
N ILE A 93 -8.06 -1.56 -7.35
CA ILE A 93 -7.71 -2.19 -6.07
C ILE A 93 -8.13 -1.33 -4.88
N GLY A 94 -8.01 0.00 -4.99
CA GLY A 94 -8.46 0.92 -3.96
C GLY A 94 -9.97 0.84 -3.74
N LEU A 95 -10.75 0.77 -4.82
CA LEU A 95 -12.21 0.61 -4.72
C LEU A 95 -12.60 -0.74 -4.12
N ILE A 96 -11.94 -1.83 -4.52
CA ILE A 96 -12.18 -3.16 -3.93
C ILE A 96 -11.88 -3.12 -2.42
N ALA A 97 -10.71 -2.59 -2.02
CA ALA A 97 -10.33 -2.47 -0.62
C ALA A 97 -11.33 -1.61 0.18
N PHE A 98 -11.73 -0.46 -0.38
CA PHE A 98 -12.75 0.42 0.21
C PHE A 98 -14.07 -0.33 0.43
N LEU A 99 -14.56 -1.04 -0.58
CA LEU A 99 -15.81 -1.81 -0.48
C LEU A 99 -15.71 -2.93 0.55
N CYS A 100 -14.61 -3.69 0.58
CA CYS A 100 -14.38 -4.72 1.59
C CYS A 100 -14.44 -4.15 3.02
N CYS A 101 -13.77 -3.03 3.25
CA CYS A 101 -13.76 -2.35 4.54
C CYS A 101 -15.13 -1.74 4.89
N MET A 102 -15.93 -1.27 3.93
CA MET A 102 -17.32 -0.81 4.15
C MET A 102 -18.30 -1.96 4.41
N VAL A 103 -18.13 -3.09 3.74
CA VAL A 103 -19.01 -4.26 3.90
C VAL A 103 -18.81 -4.91 5.26
N THR A 104 -17.58 -4.92 5.80
CA THR A 104 -17.27 -5.51 7.11
C THR A 104 -18.20 -5.06 8.25
N PRO A 105 -18.39 -3.75 8.52
CA PRO A 105 -19.31 -3.27 9.56
C PRO A 105 -20.80 -3.44 9.22
N LEU A 106 -21.16 -3.62 7.94
CA LEU A 106 -22.53 -3.81 7.48
C LEU A 106 -22.96 -5.29 7.45
N ALA A 107 -22.00 -6.22 7.32
CA ALA A 107 -22.26 -7.65 7.22
C ALA A 107 -23.18 -8.20 8.33
N PRO A 108 -23.05 -7.80 9.61
CA PRO A 108 -23.94 -8.29 10.68
C PRO A 108 -25.39 -7.82 10.58
N ILE A 109 -25.72 -6.87 9.69
CA ILE A 109 -27.11 -6.44 9.45
C ILE A 109 -27.84 -7.47 8.58
N LEU A 110 -27.11 -8.14 7.68
CA LEU A 110 -27.67 -9.05 6.67
C LEU A 110 -27.37 -10.52 6.97
N LEU A 111 -26.26 -10.80 7.66
CA LEU A 111 -25.76 -12.14 7.92
C LEU A 111 -25.62 -12.38 9.42
N GLN A 112 -25.83 -13.62 9.84
CA GLN A 112 -25.67 -14.05 11.24
C GLN A 112 -24.98 -15.42 11.30
N GLY A 113 -24.41 -15.75 12.47
CA GLY A 113 -23.78 -17.04 12.74
C GLY A 113 -22.71 -17.44 11.71
N ALA A 114 -22.78 -18.66 11.20
CA ALA A 114 -21.81 -19.19 10.24
C ALA A 114 -21.75 -18.39 8.92
N ALA A 115 -22.89 -17.87 8.45
CA ALA A 115 -22.94 -17.07 7.23
C ALA A 115 -22.20 -15.73 7.40
N LEU A 116 -22.32 -15.11 8.57
CA LEU A 116 -21.56 -13.89 8.89
C LEU A 116 -20.06 -14.16 8.87
N PHE A 117 -19.62 -15.23 9.54
CA PHE A 117 -18.21 -15.58 9.59
C PHE A 117 -17.64 -15.89 8.19
N ALA A 118 -18.35 -16.66 7.37
CA ALA A 118 -17.96 -16.93 5.99
C ALA A 118 -17.90 -15.65 5.15
N GLY A 119 -18.85 -14.73 5.33
CA GLY A 119 -18.85 -13.42 4.67
C GLY A 119 -17.64 -12.57 5.07
N LEU A 120 -17.31 -12.51 6.37
CA LEU A 120 -16.13 -11.81 6.86
C LEU A 120 -14.83 -12.42 6.32
N LEU A 121 -14.74 -13.75 6.25
CA LEU A 121 -13.60 -14.45 5.65
C LEU A 121 -13.41 -14.08 4.18
N ALA A 122 -14.49 -14.13 3.39
CA ALA A 122 -14.44 -13.78 1.97
C ALA A 122 -14.03 -12.31 1.76
N VAL A 123 -14.55 -11.40 2.59
CA VAL A 123 -14.19 -9.98 2.55
C VAL A 123 -12.72 -9.76 2.90
N GLN A 124 -12.18 -10.46 3.90
CA GLN A 124 -10.76 -10.37 4.26
C GLN A 124 -9.84 -10.95 3.19
N LEU A 125 -10.21 -12.10 2.62
CA LEU A 125 -9.50 -12.69 1.49
C LEU A 125 -9.43 -11.73 0.30
N LEU A 126 -10.57 -11.11 -0.03
CA LEU A 126 -10.66 -10.14 -1.13
C LEU A 126 -9.89 -8.84 -0.84
N LEU A 127 -9.90 -8.37 0.41
CA LEU A 127 -9.10 -7.23 0.83
C LEU A 127 -7.61 -7.51 0.64
N GLY A 128 -7.12 -8.65 1.12
CA GLY A 128 -5.74 -9.07 0.92
C GLY A 128 -5.37 -9.20 -0.56
N ALA A 129 -6.22 -9.86 -1.34
CA ALA A 129 -6.09 -10.00 -2.79
C ALA A 129 -5.98 -8.64 -3.50
N SER A 130 -6.77 -7.65 -3.11
CA SER A 130 -6.72 -6.30 -3.68
C SER A 130 -5.44 -5.56 -3.32
N GLN A 131 -4.88 -5.77 -2.12
CA GLN A 131 -3.68 -5.07 -1.68
C GLN A 131 -2.38 -5.71 -2.20
N ALA A 132 -2.45 -6.94 -2.72
CA ALA A 132 -1.31 -7.69 -3.24
C ALA A 132 -0.48 -6.95 -4.32
N PRO A 133 -1.08 -6.22 -5.29
CA PRO A 133 -0.35 -5.54 -6.37
C PRO A 133 0.33 -4.23 -5.94
N ILE A 134 0.12 -3.74 -4.72
CA ILE A 134 0.53 -2.38 -4.31
C ILE A 134 2.04 -2.15 -4.52
N PHE A 135 2.88 -3.05 -4.01
CA PHE A 135 4.33 -2.93 -4.14
C PHE A 135 4.82 -3.09 -5.58
N PRO A 136 4.50 -4.17 -6.33
CA PRO A 136 5.01 -4.34 -7.69
C PRO A 136 4.58 -3.20 -8.63
N VAL A 137 3.35 -2.69 -8.47
CA VAL A 137 2.86 -1.57 -9.29
C VAL A 137 3.50 -0.25 -8.84
N SER A 138 3.65 0.00 -7.54
CA SER A 138 4.38 1.17 -7.02
C SER A 138 5.81 1.23 -7.54
N SER A 139 6.52 0.09 -7.58
CA SER A 139 7.89 0.02 -8.11
C SER A 139 7.95 0.45 -9.56
N GLY A 140 7.03 -0.03 -10.41
CA GLY A 140 6.94 0.43 -11.80
C GLY A 140 6.63 1.93 -11.93
N VAL A 141 5.83 2.50 -11.03
CA VAL A 141 5.61 3.95 -10.97
C VAL A 141 6.89 4.69 -10.56
N PHE A 142 7.65 4.17 -9.59
CA PHE A 142 8.92 4.78 -9.19
C PHE A 142 9.94 4.75 -10.32
N GLU A 143 10.02 3.66 -11.07
CA GLU A 143 10.86 3.54 -12.26
C GLU A 143 10.48 4.56 -13.34
N ALA A 144 9.19 4.80 -13.55
CA ALA A 144 8.72 5.76 -14.55
C ALA A 144 8.84 7.24 -14.10
N TRP A 145 8.72 7.54 -12.80
CA TRP A 145 8.61 8.91 -12.28
C TRP A 145 9.86 9.43 -11.56
N PHE A 146 10.85 8.58 -11.31
CA PHE A 146 12.07 8.95 -10.61
C PHE A 146 13.31 8.39 -11.30
N THR A 147 14.42 9.12 -11.17
CA THR A 147 15.73 8.69 -11.61
C THR A 147 16.28 7.56 -10.70
N PRO A 148 17.13 6.65 -11.22
CA PRO A 148 17.59 5.47 -10.47
C PRO A 148 18.27 5.77 -9.12
N ASP A 149 18.95 6.91 -9.00
CA ASP A 149 19.57 7.39 -7.75
C ASP A 149 18.56 7.65 -6.64
N ARG A 150 17.29 7.91 -6.98
CA ARG A 150 16.21 8.20 -6.03
C ARG A 150 15.33 7.00 -5.70
N TRP A 151 15.43 5.89 -6.42
CA TRP A 151 14.60 4.70 -6.16
C TRP A 151 14.70 4.17 -4.71
N PRO A 152 15.89 4.07 -4.08
CA PRO A 152 15.99 3.62 -2.70
C PRO A 152 15.27 4.57 -1.73
N LEU A 153 15.35 5.88 -1.95
CA LEU A 153 14.72 6.88 -1.11
C LEU A 153 13.19 6.76 -1.16
N VAL A 154 12.60 6.70 -2.36
CA VAL A 154 11.13 6.62 -2.50
C VAL A 154 10.59 5.29 -1.99
N GLN A 155 11.30 4.18 -2.19
CA GLN A 155 10.91 2.88 -1.61
C GLN A 155 11.05 2.86 -0.08
N GLY A 156 12.09 3.49 0.47
CA GLY A 156 12.26 3.66 1.91
C GLY A 156 11.14 4.49 2.53
N LEU A 157 10.82 5.64 1.94
CA LEU A 157 9.73 6.49 2.40
C LEU A 157 8.36 5.80 2.25
N GLN A 158 8.15 5.03 1.18
CA GLN A 158 6.95 4.20 1.03
C GLN A 158 6.81 3.21 2.20
N SER A 159 7.89 2.52 2.55
CA SER A 159 7.98 1.61 3.71
C SER A 159 7.69 2.33 5.03
N MET A 160 8.17 3.57 5.19
CA MET A 160 7.82 4.40 6.35
C MET A 160 6.31 4.69 6.42
N GLY A 161 5.67 5.00 5.28
CA GLY A 161 4.22 5.24 5.24
C GLY A 161 3.41 4.03 5.72
N LEU A 162 3.84 2.83 5.33
CA LEU A 162 3.24 1.57 5.77
C LEU A 162 3.40 1.37 7.29
N GLY A 163 4.62 1.59 7.81
CA GLY A 163 4.91 1.53 9.24
C GLY A 163 4.08 2.53 10.06
N LEU A 164 4.01 3.79 9.60
CA LEU A 164 3.18 4.82 10.23
C LEU A 164 1.70 4.45 10.24
N GLY A 165 1.19 3.90 9.14
CA GLY A 165 -0.18 3.40 9.06
C GLY A 165 -0.45 2.35 10.14
N ALA A 166 0.40 1.33 10.24
CA ALA A 166 0.25 0.29 11.27
C ALA A 166 0.35 0.85 12.70
N SER A 167 1.30 1.75 12.98
CA SER A 167 1.51 2.30 14.33
C SER A 167 0.41 3.26 14.78
N LEU A 168 -0.17 4.04 13.86
CA LEU A 168 -1.23 5.00 14.19
C LEU A 168 -2.62 4.35 14.24
N THR A 169 -2.79 3.14 13.69
CA THR A 169 -4.11 2.49 13.65
C THR A 169 -4.68 2.17 15.04
N PRO A 170 -3.94 1.55 15.98
CA PRO A 170 -4.48 1.25 17.31
C PRO A 170 -5.03 2.47 18.06
N PRO A 171 -4.28 3.58 18.23
CA PRO A 171 -4.81 4.76 18.91
C PRO A 171 -5.97 5.41 18.15
N LEU A 172 -5.91 5.45 16.81
CA LEU A 172 -6.99 6.01 15.98
C LEU A 172 -8.31 5.23 16.14
N ILE A 173 -8.26 3.91 15.99
CA ILE A 173 -9.43 3.05 16.11
C ILE A 173 -9.95 3.07 17.55
N ALA A 174 -9.07 3.02 18.56
CA ALA A 174 -9.49 3.10 19.96
C ALA A 174 -10.24 4.41 20.26
N TRP A 175 -9.73 5.55 19.79
CA TRP A 175 -10.41 6.85 19.93
C TRP A 175 -11.76 6.89 19.20
N LEU A 176 -11.83 6.37 17.97
CA LEU A 176 -13.11 6.30 17.24
C LEU A 176 -14.12 5.37 17.92
N MET A 177 -13.66 4.30 18.56
CA MET A 177 -14.51 3.36 19.31
C MET A 177 -14.95 3.87 20.69
N THR A 178 -14.34 4.93 21.22
CA THR A 178 -14.85 5.62 22.42
C THR A 178 -15.86 6.70 22.05
N ALA A 179 -15.64 7.42 20.95
CA ALA A 179 -16.57 8.42 20.43
C ALA A 179 -17.82 7.80 19.77
N PHE A 180 -17.66 6.62 19.15
CA PHE A 180 -18.69 5.89 18.43
C PHE A 180 -18.66 4.40 18.81
N ASP A 181 -19.26 3.54 17.98
CA ASP A 181 -19.14 2.08 18.06
C ASP A 181 -18.08 1.55 17.06
N TRP A 182 -17.75 0.27 17.16
CA TRP A 182 -16.76 -0.36 16.28
C TRP A 182 -17.16 -0.36 14.80
N ARG A 183 -18.46 -0.40 14.48
CA ARG A 183 -18.92 -0.41 13.08
C ARG A 183 -18.64 0.94 12.45
N ARG A 184 -18.99 2.01 13.16
CA ARG A 184 -18.70 3.39 12.73
C ARG A 184 -17.20 3.66 12.72
N ALA A 185 -16.44 3.16 13.68
CA ALA A 185 -14.99 3.31 13.67
C ALA A 185 -14.35 2.73 12.40
N LEU A 186 -14.71 1.50 12.01
CA LEU A 186 -14.25 0.88 10.76
C LEU A 186 -14.70 1.65 9.52
N ALA A 187 -15.92 2.21 9.54
CA ALA A 187 -16.42 3.01 8.44
C ALA A 187 -15.62 4.32 8.28
N TRP A 188 -15.43 5.06 9.38
CA TRP A 188 -14.73 6.35 9.37
C TRP A 188 -13.26 6.23 8.97
N THR A 189 -12.55 5.17 9.37
CA THR A 189 -11.13 5.01 9.00
C THR A 189 -10.90 4.75 7.52
N THR A 190 -11.91 4.26 6.81
CA THR A 190 -11.80 3.92 5.38
C THR A 190 -12.27 5.04 4.46
N LEU A 191 -13.11 5.97 4.92
CA LEU A 191 -13.58 7.10 4.10
C LEU A 191 -12.48 7.94 3.44
N PRO A 192 -11.34 8.25 4.11
CA PRO A 192 -10.22 8.94 3.46
C PRO A 192 -9.67 8.22 2.23
N ALA A 193 -9.81 6.89 2.15
CA ALA A 193 -9.39 6.11 0.98
C ALA A 193 -10.13 6.55 -0.27
N LEU A 194 -11.44 6.84 -0.16
CA LEU A 194 -12.24 7.25 -1.31
C LEU A 194 -11.78 8.58 -1.90
N LEU A 195 -11.42 9.54 -1.05
CA LEU A 195 -10.86 10.82 -1.48
C LEU A 195 -9.52 10.63 -2.18
N LEU A 196 -8.67 9.76 -1.63
CA LEU A 196 -7.37 9.45 -2.21
C LEU A 196 -7.51 8.76 -3.58
N ILE A 197 -8.43 7.80 -3.69
CA ILE A 197 -8.76 7.10 -4.94
C ILE A 197 -9.29 8.09 -5.99
N ALA A 198 -10.23 8.96 -5.61
CA ALA A 198 -10.78 9.98 -6.50
C ALA A 198 -9.70 10.94 -6.99
N TRP A 199 -8.80 11.37 -6.10
CA TRP A 199 -7.66 12.20 -6.45
C TRP A 199 -6.73 11.50 -7.46
N TRP A 200 -6.42 10.22 -7.27
CA TRP A 200 -5.60 9.46 -8.21
C TRP A 200 -6.29 9.19 -9.55
N ALA A 201 -7.59 8.87 -9.52
CA ALA A 201 -8.37 8.68 -10.73
C ALA A 201 -8.32 9.94 -11.62
N TRP A 202 -8.35 11.12 -11.01
CA TRP A 202 -8.25 12.40 -11.70
C TRP A 202 -6.80 12.75 -12.11
N TYR A 203 -5.87 12.70 -11.16
CA TYR A 203 -4.50 13.23 -11.29
C TYR A 203 -3.46 12.22 -11.79
N GLY A 204 -3.53 10.96 -11.33
CA GLY A 204 -2.53 9.94 -11.62
C GLY A 204 -2.43 9.58 -13.10
N ARG A 205 -1.20 9.35 -13.59
CA ARG A 205 -0.91 8.92 -14.97
C ARG A 205 0.14 7.82 -14.97
N ASN A 206 0.18 7.02 -16.04
CA ASN A 206 1.08 5.87 -16.10
C ASN A 206 2.53 6.32 -16.31
N SER A 207 2.72 7.36 -17.12
CA SER A 207 4.02 7.96 -17.40
C SER A 207 4.02 9.48 -17.15
N PRO A 208 5.21 10.09 -16.92
CA PRO A 208 5.34 11.54 -16.85
C PRO A 208 4.92 12.25 -18.15
N SER A 209 5.12 11.63 -19.31
CA SER A 209 4.78 12.20 -20.62
C SER A 209 3.28 12.34 -20.86
N GLU A 210 2.45 11.54 -20.20
CA GLU A 210 0.99 11.63 -20.23
C GLU A 210 0.41 12.73 -19.33
N HIS A 211 1.22 13.35 -18.47
CA HIS A 211 0.73 14.21 -17.40
C HIS A 211 0.78 15.70 -17.78
N PRO A 212 -0.37 16.41 -17.85
CA PRO A 212 -0.45 17.77 -18.41
C PRO A 212 0.29 18.83 -17.58
N ALA A 213 0.51 18.58 -16.29
CA ALA A 213 1.24 19.51 -15.41
C ALA A 213 2.76 19.23 -15.32
N VAL A 214 3.28 18.22 -16.01
CA VAL A 214 4.73 17.94 -16.02
C VAL A 214 5.43 18.98 -16.90
N SER A 215 6.46 19.62 -16.35
CA SER A 215 7.26 20.60 -17.08
C SER A 215 8.23 19.94 -18.05
N ALA A 216 8.61 20.62 -19.13
CA ALA A 216 9.62 20.12 -20.07
C ALA A 216 10.98 19.86 -19.40
N GLU A 217 11.35 20.67 -18.41
CA GLU A 217 12.55 20.47 -17.59
C GLU A 217 12.48 19.17 -16.78
N GLU A 218 11.34 18.91 -16.11
CA GLU A 218 11.11 17.66 -15.37
C GLU A 218 11.12 16.45 -16.31
N LEU A 219 10.56 16.56 -17.51
CA LEU A 219 10.57 15.49 -18.50
C LEU A 219 12.00 15.18 -19.00
N ALA A 220 12.79 16.23 -19.26
CA ALA A 220 14.17 16.10 -19.73
C ALA A 220 15.08 15.44 -18.68
N GLU A 221 14.93 15.79 -17.40
CA GLU A 221 15.68 15.16 -16.31
C GLU A 221 15.40 13.66 -16.16
N LEU A 222 14.18 13.22 -16.45
CA LEU A 222 13.80 11.82 -16.35
C LEU A 222 14.31 11.00 -17.54
N GLY A 223 14.86 11.65 -18.59
CA GLY A 223 15.22 10.99 -19.83
C GLY A 223 14.03 10.27 -20.45
N ALA A 224 12.81 10.77 -20.23
CA ALA A 224 11.59 10.11 -20.66
C ALA A 224 11.44 10.19 -22.18
N GLU A 225 12.04 9.23 -22.87
CA GLU A 225 11.67 8.91 -24.24
C GLU A 225 10.16 8.56 -24.29
N PRO A 226 9.49 8.78 -25.44
CA PRO A 226 8.12 8.32 -25.63
C PRO A 226 8.06 6.84 -25.22
N PRO A 227 7.02 6.40 -24.48
CA PRO A 227 6.94 5.02 -24.06
C PRO A 227 7.10 4.12 -25.29
N GLU A 228 8.18 3.32 -25.34
CA GLU A 228 8.21 2.23 -26.30
C GLU A 228 6.94 1.42 -26.06
N PRO A 229 6.12 1.14 -27.09
CA PRO A 229 5.00 0.26 -26.92
C PRO A 229 5.57 -1.03 -26.33
N ALA A 230 5.11 -1.40 -25.13
CA ALA A 230 5.61 -2.55 -24.39
C ALA A 230 5.24 -3.84 -25.15
N ASP A 231 6.00 -4.15 -26.20
CA ASP A 231 5.80 -5.31 -27.07
C ASP A 231 6.43 -6.57 -26.46
N SER A 232 7.07 -6.44 -25.29
CA SER A 232 7.49 -7.57 -24.47
C SER A 232 6.38 -8.02 -23.54
N GLY A 233 5.28 -8.54 -24.12
CA GLY A 233 4.24 -9.21 -23.34
C GLY A 233 4.87 -10.24 -22.37
N ILE A 234 4.46 -10.19 -21.10
CA ILE A 234 4.89 -11.14 -20.07
C ILE A 234 4.54 -12.54 -20.56
N SER A 235 5.54 -13.29 -21.01
CA SER A 235 5.38 -14.64 -21.54
C SER A 235 5.72 -15.64 -20.44
N TRP A 236 4.86 -16.65 -20.25
CA TRP A 236 5.11 -17.74 -19.30
C TRP A 236 6.51 -18.37 -19.45
N PRO A 237 7.04 -18.56 -20.67
CA PRO A 237 8.41 -19.04 -20.86
C PRO A 237 9.49 -18.13 -20.27
N ARG A 238 9.39 -16.81 -20.44
CA ARG A 238 10.33 -15.84 -19.85
C ARG A 238 10.25 -15.85 -18.32
N MET A 239 9.05 -16.00 -17.80
CA MET A 239 8.82 -16.08 -16.37
C MET A 239 9.45 -17.34 -15.75
N TRP A 240 9.29 -18.49 -16.41
CA TRP A 240 9.94 -19.73 -16.01
C TRP A 240 11.47 -19.64 -16.09
N ALA A 241 11.98 -18.93 -17.10
CA ALA A 241 13.42 -18.64 -17.20
C ALA A 241 13.93 -17.77 -16.05
N LEU A 242 13.15 -16.75 -15.62
CA LEU A 242 13.48 -15.92 -14.44
C LEU A 242 13.53 -16.76 -13.15
N MET A 243 12.59 -17.70 -12.96
CA MET A 243 12.60 -18.59 -11.79
C MET A 243 13.80 -19.55 -11.76
N ARG A 244 14.48 -19.76 -12.89
CA ARG A 244 15.70 -20.56 -13.00
C ARG A 244 16.97 -19.71 -13.02
N ASN A 245 16.85 -18.38 -13.03
CA ASN A 245 18.00 -17.49 -13.06
C ASN A 245 18.71 -17.51 -11.70
N ARG A 246 20.02 -17.74 -11.70
CA ARG A 246 20.84 -17.86 -10.49
C ARG A 246 20.83 -16.61 -9.63
N ASP A 247 20.88 -15.43 -10.25
CA ASP A 247 20.94 -14.16 -9.54
C ASP A 247 19.59 -13.87 -8.86
N VAL A 248 18.48 -14.14 -9.57
CA VAL A 248 17.12 -14.04 -8.99
C VAL A 248 16.95 -15.01 -7.82
N LEU A 249 17.42 -16.24 -7.94
CA LEU A 249 17.37 -17.24 -6.87
C LEU A 249 18.24 -16.84 -5.67
N ALA A 250 19.45 -16.32 -5.90
CA ALA A 250 20.33 -15.84 -4.85
C ALA A 250 19.71 -14.63 -4.10
N LEU A 251 19.09 -13.71 -4.85
CA LEU A 251 18.42 -12.54 -4.29
C LEU A 251 17.16 -12.94 -3.50
N THR A 252 16.40 -13.91 -4.01
CA THR A 252 15.26 -14.51 -3.29
C THR A 252 15.71 -15.21 -2.00
N GLY A 253 16.78 -15.99 -2.05
CA GLY A 253 17.35 -16.65 -0.87
C GLY A 253 17.82 -15.65 0.19
N SER A 254 18.51 -14.58 -0.23
CA SER A 254 18.89 -13.48 0.65
C SER A 254 17.66 -12.82 1.31
N TYR A 255 16.61 -12.55 0.52
CA TYR A 255 15.38 -11.94 1.02
C TYR A 255 14.64 -12.85 2.01
N VAL A 256 14.62 -14.17 1.79
CA VAL A 256 14.05 -15.15 2.72
C VAL A 256 14.82 -15.15 4.05
N CYS A 257 16.16 -15.18 4.01
CA CYS A 257 16.98 -15.11 5.22
C CYS A 257 16.73 -13.81 6.00
N MET A 258 16.68 -12.67 5.30
CA MET A 258 16.39 -11.38 5.91
C MET A 258 14.99 -11.35 6.57
N ASN A 259 13.95 -11.84 5.87
CA ASN A 259 12.60 -11.89 6.42
C ASN A 259 12.49 -12.83 7.62
N TYR A 260 13.18 -13.97 7.59
CA TYR A 260 13.21 -14.90 8.72
C TYR A 260 13.75 -14.22 9.98
N VAL A 261 14.91 -13.55 9.89
CA VAL A 261 15.50 -12.82 11.03
C VAL A 261 14.58 -11.68 11.48
N TYR A 262 14.01 -10.93 10.53
CA TYR A 262 13.09 -9.84 10.83
C TYR A 262 11.87 -10.32 11.62
N TYR A 263 11.15 -11.33 11.15
CA TYR A 263 9.96 -11.85 11.83
C TYR A 263 10.29 -12.55 13.14
N LEU A 264 11.43 -13.23 13.23
CA LEU A 264 11.91 -13.81 14.48
C LEU A 264 12.06 -12.73 15.55
N LEU A 265 12.79 -11.65 15.23
CA LEU A 265 12.99 -10.54 16.18
C LEU A 265 11.68 -9.80 16.45
N ALA A 266 10.91 -9.45 15.42
CA ALA A 266 9.69 -8.66 15.58
C ALA A 266 8.62 -9.35 16.44
N ASN A 267 8.45 -10.68 16.30
CA ASN A 267 7.41 -11.41 17.01
C ASN A 267 7.89 -12.01 18.33
N TRP A 268 9.15 -12.43 18.43
CA TRP A 268 9.65 -13.19 19.59
C TRP A 268 10.58 -12.42 20.52
N CYS A 269 11.14 -11.28 20.11
CA CYS A 269 12.07 -10.53 20.96
C CYS A 269 11.43 -10.10 22.28
N PHE A 270 10.19 -9.59 22.25
CA PHE A 270 9.46 -9.21 23.46
C PHE A 270 9.23 -10.41 24.38
N LEU A 271 8.73 -11.53 23.85
CA LEU A 271 8.51 -12.76 24.62
C LEU A 271 9.79 -13.28 25.25
N TYR A 272 10.89 -13.30 24.50
CA TYR A 272 12.21 -13.70 25.01
C TYR A 272 12.67 -12.80 26.16
N LEU A 273 12.54 -11.47 26.03
CA LEU A 273 12.94 -10.53 27.08
C LEU A 273 12.12 -10.73 28.37
N VAL A 274 10.82 -10.99 28.26
CA VAL A 274 9.95 -11.18 29.43
C VAL A 274 10.10 -12.58 30.04
N GLN A 275 10.07 -13.64 29.24
CA GLN A 275 10.03 -15.02 29.73
C GLN A 275 11.41 -15.56 30.12
N GLU A 276 12.42 -15.33 29.28
CA GLU A 276 13.77 -15.90 29.48
C GLU A 276 14.73 -14.92 30.15
N ARG A 277 14.55 -13.61 29.91
CA ARG A 277 15.39 -12.56 30.52
C ARG A 277 14.72 -11.86 31.71
N HIS A 278 13.49 -12.24 32.04
CA HIS A 278 12.72 -11.75 33.19
C HIS A 278 12.57 -10.22 33.28
N PHE A 279 12.52 -9.53 32.13
CA PHE A 279 12.21 -8.10 32.10
C PHE A 279 10.77 -7.85 32.56
N THR A 280 10.58 -6.80 33.36
CA THR A 280 9.25 -6.37 33.81
C THR A 280 8.46 -5.78 32.64
N VAL A 281 7.16 -6.09 32.56
CA VAL A 281 6.25 -5.66 31.47
C VAL A 281 5.85 -4.18 31.59
N LEU A 282 6.30 -3.49 32.63
CA LEU A 282 6.06 -2.09 32.97
C LEU A 282 7.39 -1.38 33.23
#